data_AF-A0A8I1JGF8-F1
#
_entry.id   AF-A0A8I1JGF8-F1
#
_cell.length_a   1.000
_cell.length_b   1.000
_cell.length_c   1.000
_cell.angle_alpha   90.00
_cell.angle_beta   90.00
_cell.angle_gamma   90.00
#
_symmetry.space_group_name_H-M   'P 1'
#
loop_
_entity.id
_entity.type
_entity.pdbx_description
1 polymer ?
#
loop_
_entity_poly.entity_id
_entity_poly.type
_entity_poly.pdbx_seq_one_letter_code
_entity_poly.pdbx_strand_id
1 'polypeptide(L)'
;MLKKAAKKILDTVLEDLGHPATLINLLKVEKSLSRHLSEPVKVIAAGEVVQWQLFGELPFEGHHLGPGHLYGWTYSPGSHRDFGFTTLFREDLASFGTETIVREWSCEIQDVAGFSSSKSDLRLFKTTDAMVEKNSREMIEQISQEKLEENLSWDEISITSSGASDSFAIWDWDGRVFLSNSGGSHHFAAAKYIAKRIGVEIPLFGTLHRYGINQVALASLRRDFDIFVMSWSSLQKMPFHNAMANIKATYYCKNLPYPHQDQAAIFLPKDEAKSAKVAGLLRGAGLQDLGEYLTNLSKR
;
A
#
# COMPACT_ATOMS: atom_id res chain seq x y z
N MET A 1 -3.00 -0.37 -45.55
CA MET A 1 -3.56 -1.57 -44.88
C MET A 1 -2.63 -2.78 -44.95
N LEU A 2 -1.98 -3.07 -46.09
CA LEU A 2 -1.01 -4.17 -46.22
C LEU A 2 0.10 -4.20 -45.16
N LYS A 3 0.75 -3.07 -44.87
CA LYS A 3 1.84 -3.00 -43.86
C LYS A 3 1.41 -3.41 -42.45
N LYS A 4 0.18 -3.08 -42.04
CA LYS A 4 -0.37 -3.46 -40.73
C LYS A 4 -0.68 -4.96 -40.67
N ALA A 5 -1.21 -5.52 -41.76
CA ALA A 5 -1.49 -6.96 -41.85
C ALA A 5 -0.19 -7.78 -41.86
N ALA A 6 0.81 -7.38 -42.64
CA ALA A 6 2.13 -8.03 -42.68
C ALA A 6 2.84 -7.98 -41.31
N LYS A 7 2.79 -6.83 -40.62
CA LYS A 7 3.32 -6.72 -39.25
C LYS A 7 2.63 -7.68 -38.28
N LYS A 8 1.30 -7.77 -38.35
CA LYS A 8 0.52 -8.67 -37.47
C LYS A 8 0.88 -10.14 -37.68
N ILE A 9 1.06 -10.57 -38.93
CA ILE A 9 1.48 -11.94 -39.25
C ILE A 9 2.90 -12.20 -38.73
N LEU A 10 3.82 -11.27 -38.96
CA LEU A 10 5.20 -11.38 -38.45
C LEU A 10 5.22 -11.46 -36.93
N ASP A 11 4.46 -10.60 -36.25
CA ASP A 11 4.34 -10.62 -34.79
C ASP A 11 3.84 -12.00 -34.35
N THR A 12 2.75 -12.54 -34.92
CA THR A 12 2.26 -13.90 -34.60
C THR A 12 3.34 -14.98 -34.75
N VAL A 13 4.10 -14.99 -35.87
CA VAL A 13 5.17 -15.96 -36.08
C VAL A 13 6.27 -15.83 -35.02
N LEU A 14 6.63 -14.60 -34.65
CA LEU A 14 7.59 -14.36 -33.57
C LEU A 14 7.06 -14.88 -32.22
N GLU A 15 5.78 -14.68 -31.91
CA GLU A 15 5.18 -15.19 -30.67
C GLU A 15 5.19 -16.72 -30.62
N ASP A 16 4.91 -17.40 -31.74
CA ASP A 16 4.96 -18.87 -31.85
C ASP A 16 6.38 -19.41 -31.64
N LEU A 17 7.40 -18.63 -32.03
CA LEU A 17 8.82 -18.89 -31.74
C LEU A 17 9.22 -18.42 -30.33
N GLY A 18 8.26 -18.01 -29.50
CA GLY A 18 8.45 -17.58 -28.12
C GLY A 18 9.06 -16.19 -27.98
N HIS A 19 9.09 -15.35 -29.02
CA HIS A 19 9.60 -13.97 -28.99
C HIS A 19 8.45 -12.96 -28.78
N PRO A 20 8.36 -12.28 -27.60
CA PRO A 20 7.25 -11.38 -27.17
C PRO A 20 7.05 -10.10 -28.00
N ALA A 21 6.82 -10.20 -29.31
CA ALA A 21 6.83 -9.06 -30.23
C ALA A 21 5.74 -8.03 -29.88
N THR A 22 4.55 -8.49 -29.50
CA THR A 22 3.42 -7.66 -29.08
C THR A 22 3.76 -6.88 -27.82
N LEU A 23 4.37 -7.54 -26.82
CA LEU A 23 4.76 -6.90 -25.57
C LEU A 23 5.88 -5.88 -25.80
N ILE A 24 6.89 -6.21 -26.61
CA ILE A 24 7.98 -5.29 -26.96
C ILE A 24 7.43 -4.03 -27.63
N ASN A 25 6.47 -4.18 -28.55
CA ASN A 25 5.80 -3.04 -29.17
C ASN A 25 4.99 -2.22 -28.16
N LEU A 26 4.27 -2.88 -27.25
CA LEU A 26 3.50 -2.21 -26.20
C LEU A 26 4.41 -1.35 -25.31
N LEU A 27 5.52 -1.93 -24.81
CA LEU A 27 6.48 -1.23 -23.94
C LEU A 27 7.13 0.00 -24.63
N LYS A 28 7.29 -0.04 -25.96
CA LYS A 28 7.83 1.10 -26.72
C LYS A 28 6.83 2.24 -26.89
N VAL A 29 5.55 1.93 -27.02
CA VAL A 29 4.50 2.90 -27.34
C VAL A 29 3.84 3.45 -26.08
N GLU A 30 3.58 2.59 -25.11
CA GLU A 30 2.81 2.91 -23.91
C GLU A 30 3.72 3.15 -22.71
N LYS A 31 4.35 4.33 -22.67
CA LYS A 31 5.24 4.70 -21.56
C LYS A 31 4.51 4.80 -20.23
N SER A 32 3.20 5.04 -20.23
CA SER A 32 2.41 5.11 -18.98
C SER A 32 2.23 3.75 -18.30
N LEU A 33 2.63 2.65 -18.93
CA LEU A 33 2.63 1.32 -18.32
C LEU A 33 3.55 1.26 -17.10
N SER A 34 4.71 1.93 -17.17
CA SER A 34 5.66 2.06 -16.07
C SER A 34 5.35 3.31 -15.26
N ARG A 35 4.65 3.13 -14.14
CA ARG A 35 4.49 4.16 -13.11
C ARG A 35 5.10 3.64 -11.82
N HIS A 36 6.16 4.31 -11.37
CA HIS A 36 6.81 3.95 -10.10
C HIS A 36 5.94 4.44 -8.94
N LEU A 37 5.95 3.68 -7.86
CA LEU A 37 5.31 4.05 -6.61
C LEU A 37 6.01 5.28 -6.04
N SER A 38 5.23 6.34 -5.82
CA SER A 38 5.66 7.54 -5.12
C SER A 38 5.34 7.43 -3.63
N GLU A 39 6.25 7.89 -2.77
CA GLU A 39 5.92 8.04 -1.35
C GLU A 39 4.78 9.06 -1.18
N PRO A 40 3.68 8.69 -0.50
CA PRO A 40 2.59 9.63 -0.27
C PRO A 40 3.02 10.84 0.55
N VAL A 41 2.28 11.94 0.39
CA VAL A 41 2.50 13.13 1.22
C VAL A 41 2.16 12.78 2.67
N LYS A 42 3.14 12.95 3.56
CA LYS A 42 2.91 12.73 5.00
C LYS A 42 1.99 13.81 5.55
N VAL A 43 0.81 13.38 5.99
CA VAL A 43 -0.21 14.18 6.68
C VAL A 43 -0.57 13.52 8.01
N ILE A 44 -1.39 14.18 8.82
CA ILE A 44 -1.80 13.68 10.14
C ILE A 44 -2.90 12.62 10.09
N ALA A 45 -3.38 12.26 8.90
CA ALA A 45 -4.36 11.19 8.70
C ALA A 45 -3.66 9.84 8.62
N ALA A 46 -3.89 8.95 9.58
CA ALA A 46 -3.31 7.60 9.57
C ALA A 46 -3.72 6.78 8.33
N GLY A 47 -4.93 7.01 7.81
CA GLY A 47 -5.44 6.35 6.60
C GLY A 47 -4.66 6.69 5.31
N GLU A 48 -3.80 7.71 5.34
CA GLU A 48 -2.92 8.07 4.22
C GLU A 48 -1.58 7.32 4.24
N VAL A 49 -1.30 6.56 5.31
CA VAL A 49 -0.19 5.61 5.34
C VAL A 49 -0.55 4.44 4.43
N VAL A 50 0.35 4.06 3.51
CA VAL A 50 0.14 2.93 2.61
C VAL A 50 -0.03 1.65 3.43
N GLN A 51 -1.16 0.96 3.29
CA GLN A 51 -1.53 -0.17 4.14
C GLN A 51 -0.95 -1.50 3.61
N TRP A 52 0.37 -1.62 3.53
CA TRP A 52 1.04 -2.82 3.01
C TRP A 52 0.75 -4.10 3.80
N GLN A 53 0.43 -4.01 5.09
CA GLN A 53 0.03 -5.16 5.88
C GLN A 53 -1.27 -5.81 5.38
N LEU A 54 -2.11 -5.04 4.69
CA LEU A 54 -3.33 -5.56 4.06
C LEU A 54 -3.09 -6.08 2.65
N PHE A 55 -1.85 -6.08 2.14
CA PHE A 55 -1.58 -6.47 0.76
C PHE A 55 -1.95 -7.93 0.47
N GLY A 56 -2.05 -8.81 1.47
CA GLY A 56 -2.58 -10.17 1.29
C GLY A 56 -4.10 -10.25 1.12
N GLU A 57 -4.82 -9.29 1.69
CA GLU A 57 -6.28 -9.24 1.80
C GLU A 57 -6.74 -7.77 1.83
N LEU A 58 -7.04 -7.24 0.65
CA LEU A 58 -7.46 -5.85 0.52
C LEU A 58 -8.99 -5.74 0.72
N PRO A 59 -9.49 -4.87 1.62
CA PRO A 59 -10.92 -4.81 1.95
C PRO A 59 -11.85 -4.55 0.76
N PHE A 60 -11.34 -3.89 -0.28
CA PHE A 60 -12.12 -3.51 -1.46
C PHE A 60 -12.11 -4.57 -2.59
N GLU A 61 -11.29 -5.63 -2.49
CA GLU A 61 -11.25 -6.69 -3.51
C GLU A 61 -12.48 -7.62 -3.45
N GLY A 62 -13.36 -7.43 -2.46
CA GLY A 62 -14.60 -8.18 -2.26
C GLY A 62 -14.35 -9.62 -1.81
N HIS A 63 -15.35 -10.25 -1.21
CA HIS A 63 -15.25 -11.60 -0.64
C HIS A 63 -15.00 -12.74 -1.66
N HIS A 64 -14.93 -12.44 -2.97
CA HIS A 64 -14.76 -13.44 -4.02
C HIS A 64 -13.32 -13.92 -4.16
N LEU A 65 -12.34 -13.15 -3.68
CA LEU A 65 -10.93 -13.53 -3.62
C LEU A 65 -10.53 -13.48 -2.14
N GLY A 66 -10.57 -14.63 -1.47
CA GLY A 66 -10.17 -14.71 -0.07
C GLY A 66 -8.71 -14.31 0.15
N PRO A 67 -8.27 -14.15 1.42
CA PRO A 67 -6.89 -13.85 1.76
C PRO A 67 -5.90 -14.75 1.00
N GLY A 68 -4.78 -14.17 0.55
CA GLY A 68 -3.71 -14.92 -0.11
C GLY A 68 -4.00 -15.37 -1.55
N HIS A 69 -5.10 -14.95 -2.16
CA HIS A 69 -5.39 -15.28 -3.54
C HIS A 69 -4.79 -14.27 -4.52
N LEU A 70 -4.19 -14.82 -5.56
CA LEU A 70 -3.84 -14.15 -6.80
C LEU A 70 -4.82 -14.60 -7.88
N TYR A 71 -5.17 -13.69 -8.79
CA TYR A 71 -5.94 -14.02 -9.99
C TYR A 71 -5.11 -13.71 -11.22
N GLY A 72 -5.31 -14.48 -12.29
CA GLY A 72 -4.39 -14.45 -13.41
C GLY A 72 -4.88 -15.23 -14.60
N TRP A 73 -3.97 -15.43 -15.54
CA TRP A 73 -4.20 -16.24 -16.71
C TRP A 73 -3.00 -17.13 -16.97
N THR A 74 -3.27 -18.38 -17.35
CA THR A 74 -2.26 -19.39 -17.65
C THR A 74 -2.62 -20.15 -18.92
N TYR A 75 -1.67 -20.94 -19.44
CA TYR A 75 -1.92 -21.85 -20.53
C TYR A 75 -2.96 -22.91 -20.12
N SER A 76 -4.05 -22.99 -20.87
CA SER A 76 -5.18 -23.88 -20.61
C SER A 76 -5.63 -24.50 -21.92
N PRO A 77 -5.12 -25.68 -22.30
CA PRO A 77 -5.52 -26.37 -23.53
C PRO A 77 -7.04 -26.47 -23.66
N GLY A 78 -7.58 -26.11 -24.83
CA GLY A 78 -9.02 -26.20 -25.10
C GLY A 78 -9.87 -25.02 -24.61
N SER A 79 -9.27 -24.04 -23.93
CA SER A 79 -9.92 -22.74 -23.72
C SER A 79 -9.78 -21.83 -24.94
N HIS A 80 -10.44 -20.66 -24.94
CA HIS A 80 -10.24 -19.67 -25.99
C HIS A 80 -8.76 -19.26 -26.07
N ARG A 81 -8.12 -19.49 -27.24
CA ARG A 81 -6.68 -19.28 -27.49
C ARG A 81 -5.74 -20.11 -26.61
N ASP A 82 -6.24 -21.20 -26.01
CA ASP A 82 -5.56 -21.98 -24.98
C ASP A 82 -5.01 -21.14 -23.81
N PHE A 83 -5.68 -20.04 -23.47
CA PHE A 83 -5.26 -19.16 -22.38
C PHE A 83 -6.47 -18.83 -21.51
N GLY A 84 -6.46 -19.34 -20.28
CA GLY A 84 -7.62 -19.36 -19.39
C GLY A 84 -7.40 -18.55 -18.12
N PHE A 85 -8.47 -17.97 -17.59
CA PHE A 85 -8.47 -17.37 -16.26
C PHE A 85 -8.21 -18.45 -15.20
N THR A 86 -7.40 -18.11 -14.20
CA THR A 86 -7.10 -18.99 -13.06
C THR A 86 -6.93 -18.16 -11.80
N THR A 87 -7.08 -18.82 -10.65
CA THR A 87 -6.66 -18.30 -9.35
C THR A 87 -5.51 -19.14 -8.81
N LEU A 88 -4.72 -18.56 -7.91
CA LEU A 88 -3.65 -19.24 -7.19
C LEU A 88 -3.69 -18.78 -5.74
N PHE A 89 -3.81 -19.75 -4.82
CA PHE A 89 -3.64 -19.48 -3.40
C PHE A 89 -2.16 -19.53 -3.01
N ARG A 90 -1.76 -18.60 -2.15
CA ARG A 90 -0.41 -18.44 -1.63
C ARG A 90 -0.47 -18.16 -0.13
N GLU A 91 -0.01 -19.11 0.68
CA GLU A 91 0.04 -18.96 2.13
C GLU A 91 0.93 -17.78 2.54
N ASP A 92 2.07 -17.60 1.86
CA ASP A 92 2.96 -16.46 2.07
C ASP A 92 2.33 -15.12 1.68
N LEU A 93 1.39 -15.10 0.73
CA LEU A 93 0.61 -13.89 0.48
C LEU A 93 -0.46 -13.68 1.58
N ALA A 94 -1.10 -14.75 2.06
CA ALA A 94 -2.09 -14.67 3.14
C ALA A 94 -1.45 -14.13 4.44
N SER A 95 -0.22 -14.54 4.73
CA SER A 95 0.54 -14.10 5.90
C SER A 95 1.46 -12.90 5.61
N PHE A 96 1.19 -12.12 4.56
CA PHE A 96 2.10 -11.06 4.11
C PHE A 96 2.26 -9.94 5.13
N GLY A 97 1.15 -9.45 5.69
CA GLY A 97 1.17 -8.46 6.75
C GLY A 97 1.33 -9.09 8.11
N THR A 98 1.95 -8.34 9.03
CA THR A 98 2.04 -8.71 10.45
C THR A 98 1.44 -7.64 11.32
N GLU A 99 0.84 -8.05 12.43
CA GLU A 99 0.43 -7.17 13.51
C GLU A 99 1.04 -7.69 14.82
N THR A 100 1.73 -6.81 15.54
CA THR A 100 2.21 -7.06 16.89
C THR A 100 1.50 -6.12 17.85
N ILE A 101 0.89 -6.67 18.88
CA ILE A 101 0.19 -5.91 19.91
C ILE A 101 1.11 -5.78 21.13
N VAL A 102 1.51 -4.55 21.44
CA VAL A 102 2.30 -4.23 22.63
C VAL A 102 1.37 -3.61 23.67
N ARG A 103 1.15 -4.33 24.77
CA ARG A 103 0.38 -3.82 25.91
C ARG A 103 1.28 -2.92 26.76
N GLU A 104 0.66 -1.96 27.46
CA GLU A 104 1.36 -1.05 28.37
C GLU A 104 2.49 -0.27 27.68
N TRP A 105 2.31 0.04 26.39
CA TRP A 105 3.25 0.87 25.65
C TRP A 105 3.07 2.33 26.04
N SER A 106 4.18 3.07 26.08
CA SER A 106 4.18 4.48 26.44
C SER A 106 4.94 5.34 25.44
N CYS A 107 4.48 6.57 25.27
CA CYS A 107 5.19 7.63 24.57
C CYS A 107 4.84 9.00 25.16
N GLU A 108 5.55 10.04 24.75
CA GLU A 108 5.16 11.39 25.09
C GLU A 108 4.02 11.88 24.17
N ILE A 109 3.16 12.76 24.69
CA ILE A 109 2.09 13.38 23.88
C ILE A 109 2.63 14.04 22.60
N GLN A 110 3.88 14.51 22.65
CA GLN A 110 4.53 15.20 21.55
C GLN A 110 4.92 14.25 20.39
N ASP A 111 5.09 12.96 20.68
CA ASP A 111 5.48 11.92 19.70
C ASP A 111 4.33 11.54 18.76
N VAL A 112 3.08 11.78 19.18
CA VAL A 112 1.90 11.46 18.38
C VAL A 112 1.82 12.38 17.17
N ALA A 113 2.03 11.83 15.97
CA ALA A 113 2.12 12.57 14.73
C ALA A 113 0.77 12.85 14.07
N GLY A 114 -0.27 12.12 14.45
CA GLY A 114 -1.59 12.24 13.83
C GLY A 114 -2.61 11.28 14.43
N PHE A 115 -3.73 11.15 13.74
CA PHE A 115 -4.90 10.44 14.24
C PHE A 115 -5.51 9.50 13.20
N SER A 116 -6.19 8.45 13.66
CA SER A 116 -7.23 7.72 12.91
C SER A 116 -8.60 8.02 13.49
N SER A 117 -9.67 7.80 12.71
CA SER A 117 -11.07 7.87 13.18
C SER A 117 -11.58 9.24 13.64
N SER A 118 -10.87 10.32 13.31
CA SER A 118 -11.33 11.70 13.55
C SER A 118 -12.53 12.09 12.68
N LYS A 119 -13.43 12.90 13.24
CA LYS A 119 -14.56 13.52 12.52
C LYS A 119 -14.13 14.61 11.51
N SER A 120 -12.92 15.13 11.66
CA SER A 120 -12.35 16.19 10.80
C SER A 120 -11.59 15.63 9.62
N ASP A 121 -11.53 16.39 8.51
CA ASP A 121 -10.70 16.03 7.36
C ASP A 121 -9.21 16.29 7.64
N LEU A 122 -8.57 15.30 8.26
CA LEU A 122 -7.17 15.31 8.66
C LEU A 122 -6.20 15.43 7.48
N ARG A 123 -6.62 15.11 6.25
CA ARG A 123 -5.76 15.10 5.04
C ARG A 123 -5.32 16.51 4.63
N LEU A 124 -6.01 17.53 5.14
CA LEU A 124 -5.69 18.93 4.87
C LEU A 124 -4.46 19.43 5.65
N PHE A 125 -3.93 18.64 6.58
CA PHE A 125 -2.91 19.10 7.53
C PHE A 125 -1.68 18.20 7.55
N LYS A 126 -0.51 18.83 7.40
CA LYS A 126 0.79 18.14 7.53
C LYS A 126 1.18 17.88 8.99
N THR A 127 0.73 18.71 9.91
CA THR A 127 1.05 18.62 11.35
C THR A 127 -0.19 18.88 12.20
N THR A 128 -0.17 18.36 13.43
CA THR A 128 -1.22 18.60 14.43
C THR A 128 -1.29 20.07 14.82
N ASP A 129 -0.14 20.75 14.87
CA ASP A 129 -0.02 22.19 15.13
C ASP A 129 -0.78 23.01 14.06
N ALA A 130 -0.57 22.71 12.77
CA ALA A 130 -1.25 23.41 11.68
C ALA A 130 -2.77 23.20 11.71
N MET A 131 -3.23 22.05 12.21
CA MET A 131 -4.65 21.79 12.41
C MET A 131 -5.24 22.70 13.48
N VAL A 132 -4.63 22.78 14.67
CA VAL A 132 -5.16 23.60 15.77
C VAL A 132 -5.04 25.09 15.49
N GLU A 133 -3.93 25.54 14.89
CA GLU A 133 -3.75 26.94 14.50
C GLU A 133 -4.77 27.41 13.46
N LYS A 134 -5.32 26.50 12.65
CA LYS A 134 -6.33 26.84 11.64
C LYS A 134 -7.76 26.65 12.14
N ASN A 135 -8.02 25.54 12.81
CA ASN A 135 -9.38 25.06 13.09
C ASN A 135 -9.79 25.14 14.56
N SER A 136 -8.88 25.45 15.49
CA SER A 136 -9.16 25.42 16.94
C SER A 136 -8.33 26.45 17.71
N ARG A 137 -8.29 27.69 17.20
CA ARG A 137 -7.49 28.76 17.82
C ARG A 137 -7.93 29.05 19.25
N GLU A 138 -9.22 28.98 19.52
CA GLU A 138 -9.84 29.14 20.82
C GLU A 138 -9.30 28.16 21.88
N MET A 139 -8.86 26.98 21.45
CA MET A 139 -8.29 25.96 22.34
C MET A 139 -6.84 26.28 22.72
N ILE A 140 -6.19 27.21 22.02
CA ILE A 140 -4.78 27.60 22.19
C ILE A 140 -4.59 29.12 22.39
N GLU A 141 -5.67 29.87 22.63
CA GLU A 141 -5.63 31.33 22.82
C GLU A 141 -4.69 31.76 23.96
N GLN A 142 -4.65 30.95 25.02
CA GLN A 142 -3.71 31.10 26.12
C GLN A 142 -2.83 29.86 26.22
N ILE A 143 -1.51 30.08 26.17
CA ILE A 143 -0.51 29.03 26.37
C ILE A 143 -0.20 28.99 27.87
N SER A 144 -0.98 28.19 28.62
CA SER A 144 -0.88 28.08 30.08
C SER A 144 -1.11 26.66 30.56
N GLN A 145 -0.71 26.38 31.80
CA GLN A 145 -0.96 25.09 32.47
C GLN A 145 -2.47 24.82 32.63
N GLU A 146 -3.25 25.83 33.01
CA GLU A 146 -4.71 25.72 33.15
C GLU A 146 -5.37 25.32 31.83
N LYS A 147 -4.98 25.94 30.71
CA LYS A 147 -5.53 25.60 29.40
C LYS A 147 -5.10 24.22 28.90
N LEU A 148 -3.90 23.77 29.29
CA LEU A 148 -3.45 22.40 29.06
C LEU A 148 -4.37 21.40 29.78
N GLU A 149 -4.61 21.62 31.07
CA GLU A 149 -5.47 20.77 31.90
C GLU A 149 -6.92 20.74 31.39
N GLU A 150 -7.46 21.89 30.97
CA GLU A 150 -8.79 21.97 30.34
C GLU A 150 -8.89 21.07 29.09
N ASN A 151 -7.89 21.14 28.20
CA ASN A 151 -7.88 20.32 26.99
C ASN A 151 -7.68 18.83 27.29
N LEU A 152 -6.84 18.48 28.27
CA LEU A 152 -6.59 17.10 28.67
C LEU A 152 -7.79 16.45 29.38
N SER A 153 -8.65 17.25 30.02
CA SER A 153 -9.83 16.78 30.74
C SER A 153 -11.04 16.53 29.82
N TRP A 154 -10.87 16.61 28.50
CA TRP A 154 -11.96 16.36 27.56
C TRP A 154 -12.33 14.87 27.52
N ASP A 155 -13.60 14.56 27.78
CA ASP A 155 -14.10 13.19 27.99
C ASP A 155 -13.88 12.24 26.80
N GLU A 156 -13.70 12.75 25.58
CA GLU A 156 -13.41 11.92 24.40
C GLU A 156 -11.90 11.60 24.23
N ILE A 157 -11.01 12.12 25.08
CA ILE A 157 -9.58 11.73 25.12
C ILE A 157 -9.43 10.62 26.16
N SER A 158 -9.79 9.40 25.77
CA SER A 158 -9.79 8.29 26.73
C SER A 158 -8.37 7.79 27.04
N ILE A 159 -7.38 8.05 26.17
CA ILE A 159 -5.98 7.61 26.35
C ILE A 159 -5.31 8.13 27.63
N THR A 160 -5.84 9.21 28.23
CA THR A 160 -5.36 9.77 29.50
C THR A 160 -6.07 9.15 30.72
N SER A 161 -7.06 8.29 30.51
CA SER A 161 -7.91 7.70 31.55
C SER A 161 -7.63 6.21 31.76
N SER A 162 -7.88 5.71 32.97
CA SER A 162 -7.81 4.28 33.27
C SER A 162 -8.94 3.52 32.56
N GLY A 163 -8.60 2.66 31.59
CA GLY A 163 -9.58 1.93 30.77
C GLY A 163 -9.83 2.51 29.39
N ALA A 164 -8.86 3.27 28.85
CA ALA A 164 -8.88 3.84 27.50
C ALA A 164 -9.38 2.87 26.42
N SER A 165 -10.33 3.32 25.61
CA SER A 165 -10.69 2.66 24.35
C SER A 165 -9.75 3.04 23.21
N ASP A 166 -9.02 4.15 23.37
CA ASP A 166 -8.05 4.61 22.39
C ASP A 166 -6.83 3.68 22.37
N SER A 167 -6.20 3.61 21.20
CA SER A 167 -4.99 2.81 20.99
C SER A 167 -4.01 3.56 20.09
N PHE A 168 -2.76 3.14 20.13
CA PHE A 168 -1.74 3.65 19.22
C PHE A 168 -1.57 2.73 18.02
N ALA A 169 -1.17 3.31 16.90
CA ALA A 169 -0.79 2.58 15.70
C ALA A 169 0.56 3.07 15.16
N ILE A 170 1.42 2.13 14.78
CA ILE A 170 2.67 2.38 14.04
C ILE A 170 2.71 1.44 12.84
N TRP A 171 3.07 1.97 11.69
CA TRP A 171 3.47 1.17 10.53
C TRP A 171 4.98 1.27 10.39
N ASP A 172 5.68 0.13 10.40
CA ASP A 172 7.16 0.10 10.43
C ASP A 172 7.80 0.96 9.33
N TRP A 173 7.19 0.99 8.15
CA TRP A 173 7.71 1.75 7.02
C TRP A 173 7.44 3.26 7.05
N ASP A 174 6.52 3.71 7.90
CA ASP A 174 6.22 5.12 8.13
C ASP A 174 6.92 5.66 9.39
N GLY A 175 6.98 4.84 10.44
CA GLY A 175 7.68 5.09 11.70
C GLY A 175 7.00 6.08 12.65
N ARG A 176 5.97 6.80 12.20
CA ARG A 176 5.25 7.76 13.05
C ARG A 176 4.21 7.05 13.92
N VAL A 177 3.99 7.61 15.11
CA VAL A 177 2.94 7.17 16.04
C VAL A 177 1.64 7.88 15.70
N PHE A 178 0.56 7.12 15.55
CA PHE A 178 -0.79 7.64 15.38
C PHE A 178 -1.65 7.25 16.56
N LEU A 179 -2.53 8.15 16.99
CA LEU A 179 -3.55 7.87 18.00
C LEU A 179 -4.87 7.52 17.31
N SER A 180 -5.42 6.34 17.60
CA SER A 180 -6.76 5.96 17.19
C SER A 180 -7.75 6.40 18.24
N ASN A 181 -8.40 7.54 17.98
CA ASN A 181 -9.45 8.08 18.83
C ASN A 181 -10.70 8.42 18.01
N SER A 182 -11.88 8.03 18.49
CA SER A 182 -13.15 8.34 17.83
C SER A 182 -13.63 9.78 18.06
N GLY A 183 -12.97 10.51 18.97
CA GLY A 183 -13.32 11.88 19.37
C GLY A 183 -12.16 12.60 20.06
N GLY A 184 -12.28 13.90 20.29
CA GLY A 184 -11.27 14.69 21.02
C GLY A 184 -9.94 15.00 20.30
N SER A 185 -9.80 14.71 19.00
CA SER A 185 -8.54 14.97 18.25
C SER A 185 -8.07 16.44 18.27
N HIS A 186 -9.01 17.38 18.29
CA HIS A 186 -8.72 18.82 18.41
C HIS A 186 -8.17 19.18 19.79
N HIS A 187 -8.82 18.71 20.86
CA HIS A 187 -8.38 18.91 22.23
C HIS A 187 -7.03 18.25 22.49
N PHE A 188 -6.82 17.02 22.01
CA PHE A 188 -5.52 16.34 22.11
C PHE A 188 -4.42 17.15 21.39
N ALA A 189 -4.68 17.60 20.17
CA ALA A 189 -3.71 18.39 19.42
C ALA A 189 -3.43 19.74 20.09
N ALA A 190 -4.42 20.36 20.74
CA ALA A 190 -4.26 21.61 21.48
C ALA A 190 -3.44 21.38 22.77
N ALA A 191 -3.72 20.31 23.52
CA ALA A 191 -2.93 19.90 24.67
C ALA A 191 -1.47 19.66 24.27
N LYS A 192 -1.23 18.88 23.20
CA LYS A 192 0.11 18.69 22.63
C LYS A 192 0.79 20.02 22.27
N TYR A 193 0.07 20.92 21.61
CA TYR A 193 0.57 22.22 21.17
C TYR A 193 1.01 23.10 22.34
N ILE A 194 0.22 23.13 23.42
CA ILE A 194 0.48 23.89 24.64
C ILE A 194 1.63 23.26 25.43
N ALA A 195 1.56 21.95 25.72
CA ALA A 195 2.57 21.21 26.49
C ALA A 195 3.98 21.42 25.93
N LYS A 196 4.13 21.33 24.60
CA LYS A 196 5.38 21.61 23.89
C LYS A 196 5.92 23.03 24.14
N ARG A 197 5.03 24.04 24.21
CA ARG A 197 5.42 25.46 24.33
C ARG A 197 5.72 25.87 25.76
N ILE A 198 5.07 25.25 26.75
CA ILE A 198 5.37 25.47 28.17
C ILE A 198 6.47 24.53 28.69
N GLY A 199 6.91 23.57 27.88
CA GLY A 199 8.00 22.64 28.23
C GLY A 199 7.59 21.57 29.23
N VAL A 200 6.33 21.13 29.21
CA VAL A 200 5.80 20.08 30.08
C VAL A 200 5.73 18.76 29.32
N GLU A 201 6.22 17.70 29.97
CA GLU A 201 6.10 16.31 29.51
C GLU A 201 4.78 15.71 29.99
N ILE A 202 4.11 14.97 29.12
CA ILE A 202 2.83 14.33 29.37
C ILE A 202 2.94 12.90 28.83
N PRO A 203 3.30 11.93 29.68
CA PRO A 203 3.42 10.55 29.28
C PRO A 203 2.02 9.98 29.02
N LEU A 204 1.90 9.27 27.91
CA LEU A 204 0.71 8.54 27.53
C LEU A 204 0.97 7.03 27.64
N PHE A 205 -0.05 6.27 28.01
CA PHE A 205 0.02 4.83 28.17
C PHE A 205 -1.15 4.18 27.44
N GLY A 206 -0.89 3.07 26.75
CA GLY A 206 -1.96 2.37 26.04
C GLY A 206 -1.50 1.11 25.32
N THR A 207 -2.41 0.56 24.52
CA THR A 207 -2.08 -0.55 23.62
C THR A 207 -1.56 0.01 22.32
N LEU A 208 -0.40 -0.47 21.87
CA LEU A 208 0.16 -0.16 20.55
C LEU A 208 -0.07 -1.34 19.59
N HIS A 209 -0.67 -1.04 18.45
CA HIS A 209 -0.73 -1.90 17.27
C HIS A 209 0.42 -1.56 16.33
N ARG A 210 1.36 -2.48 16.16
CA ARG A 210 2.51 -2.31 15.28
C ARG A 210 2.36 -3.19 14.04
N TYR A 211 2.27 -2.55 12.89
CA TYR A 211 2.08 -3.18 11.59
C TYR A 211 3.39 -3.30 10.82
N GLY A 212 3.64 -4.48 10.28
CA GLY A 212 4.87 -4.81 9.56
C GLY A 212 4.63 -5.64 8.31
N ILE A 213 5.72 -5.90 7.58
CA ILE A 213 5.75 -6.80 6.43
C ILE A 213 6.50 -8.07 6.86
N ASN A 214 5.89 -9.23 6.65
CA ASN A 214 6.52 -10.51 6.90
C ASN A 214 7.64 -10.76 5.88
N GLN A 215 8.89 -10.56 6.31
CA GLN A 215 10.06 -10.67 5.44
C GLN A 215 10.26 -12.09 4.90
N VAL A 216 9.90 -13.13 5.66
CA VAL A 216 9.99 -14.54 5.21
C VAL A 216 8.99 -14.79 4.09
N ALA A 217 7.77 -14.30 4.28
CA ALA A 217 6.72 -14.44 3.28
C ALA A 217 7.04 -13.66 1.99
N LEU A 218 7.54 -12.42 2.12
CA LEU A 218 8.04 -11.63 1.00
C LEU A 218 9.20 -12.34 0.27
N ALA A 219 10.16 -12.90 0.99
CA ALA A 219 11.26 -13.64 0.40
C ALA A 219 10.78 -14.90 -0.37
N SER A 220 9.80 -15.62 0.17
CA SER A 220 9.18 -16.77 -0.49
C SER A 220 8.45 -16.36 -1.78
N LEU A 221 7.66 -15.28 -1.75
CA LEU A 221 7.03 -14.74 -2.97
C LEU A 221 8.06 -14.32 -4.01
N ARG A 222 9.14 -13.64 -3.60
CA ARG A 222 10.22 -13.22 -4.51
C ARG A 222 11.07 -14.37 -5.02
N ARG A 223 11.12 -15.51 -4.32
CA ARG A 223 11.77 -16.72 -4.81
C ARG A 223 11.03 -17.27 -6.03
N ASP A 224 9.70 -17.28 -5.95
CA ASP A 224 8.86 -17.95 -6.96
C ASP A 224 8.41 -17.01 -8.09
N PHE A 225 8.35 -15.70 -7.83
CA PHE A 225 7.88 -14.70 -8.79
C PHE A 225 8.88 -13.57 -8.98
N ASP A 226 8.93 -13.05 -10.21
CA ASP A 226 9.29 -11.65 -10.45
C ASP A 226 8.01 -10.81 -10.30
N ILE A 227 8.08 -9.72 -9.53
CA ILE A 227 6.90 -8.93 -9.13
C ILE A 227 7.11 -7.48 -9.58
N PHE A 228 6.27 -6.99 -10.48
CA PHE A 228 6.39 -5.63 -11.03
C PHE A 228 5.19 -4.76 -10.72
N VAL A 229 5.44 -3.46 -10.52
CA VAL A 229 4.38 -2.46 -10.46
C VAL A 229 3.98 -2.06 -11.87
N MET A 230 2.68 -2.03 -12.15
CA MET A 230 2.15 -1.62 -13.44
C MET A 230 0.88 -0.78 -13.29
N SER A 231 0.72 0.23 -14.15
CA SER A 231 -0.55 0.95 -14.27
C SER A 231 -1.67 -0.01 -14.68
N TRP A 232 -2.82 0.08 -14.01
CA TRP A 232 -3.88 -0.94 -14.10
C TRP A 232 -5.25 -0.37 -14.49
N SER A 233 -5.27 0.64 -15.35
CA SER A 233 -6.50 1.08 -16.01
C SER A 233 -6.85 0.17 -17.20
N SER A 234 -8.11 0.21 -17.65
CA SER A 234 -8.57 -0.54 -18.83
C SER A 234 -7.72 -0.30 -20.08
N LEU A 235 -7.13 0.89 -20.22
CA LEU A 235 -6.28 1.25 -21.35
C LEU A 235 -4.99 0.41 -21.40
N GLN A 236 -4.40 0.09 -20.25
CA GLN A 236 -3.17 -0.70 -20.17
C GLN A 236 -3.44 -2.19 -19.98
N LYS A 237 -4.48 -2.55 -19.21
CA LYS A 237 -4.81 -3.94 -18.87
C LYS A 237 -5.09 -4.81 -20.10
N MET A 238 -5.90 -4.33 -21.04
CA MET A 238 -6.30 -5.12 -22.21
C MET A 238 -5.15 -5.36 -23.20
N PRO A 239 -4.35 -4.35 -23.59
CA PRO A 239 -3.17 -4.58 -24.42
C PRO A 239 -2.14 -5.51 -23.76
N PHE A 240 -1.90 -5.36 -22.45
CA PHE A 240 -1.02 -6.25 -21.72
C PHE A 240 -1.54 -7.70 -21.74
N HIS A 241 -2.81 -7.91 -21.39
CA HIS A 241 -3.43 -9.24 -21.44
C HIS A 241 -3.30 -9.88 -22.82
N ASN A 242 -3.59 -9.14 -23.89
CA ASN A 242 -3.47 -9.64 -25.26
C ASN A 242 -2.02 -10.04 -25.60
N ALA A 243 -1.04 -9.25 -25.16
CA ALA A 243 0.37 -9.58 -25.37
C ALA A 243 0.75 -10.88 -24.64
N MET A 244 0.32 -11.04 -23.39
CA MET A 244 0.55 -12.26 -22.60
C MET A 244 -0.14 -13.49 -23.21
N ALA A 245 -1.38 -13.33 -23.69
CA ALA A 245 -2.14 -14.40 -24.33
C ALA A 245 -1.50 -14.87 -25.64
N ASN A 246 -0.93 -13.96 -26.43
CA ASN A 246 -0.30 -14.32 -27.71
C ASN A 246 0.93 -15.22 -27.53
N ILE A 247 1.73 -14.99 -26.50
CA ILE A 247 2.85 -15.88 -26.14
C ILE A 247 2.44 -17.02 -25.22
N LYS A 248 1.22 -16.99 -24.67
CA LYS A 248 0.74 -17.92 -23.64
C LYS A 248 1.67 -17.91 -22.42
N ALA A 249 2.04 -16.72 -21.93
CA ALA A 249 2.84 -16.56 -20.72
C ALA A 249 1.93 -16.41 -19.51
N THR A 250 2.16 -17.23 -18.49
CA THR A 250 1.40 -17.14 -17.24
C THR A 250 1.71 -15.84 -16.51
N TYR A 251 0.67 -15.19 -16.01
CA TYR A 251 0.82 -14.11 -15.06
C TYR A 251 -0.33 -14.09 -14.08
N TYR A 252 -0.04 -13.59 -12.88
CA TYR A 252 -1.06 -13.22 -11.92
C TYR A 252 -0.97 -11.74 -11.62
N CYS A 253 -2.04 -11.21 -11.06
CA CYS A 253 -2.10 -9.81 -10.65
C CYS A 253 -2.87 -9.65 -9.35
N LYS A 254 -2.54 -8.58 -8.63
CA LYS A 254 -3.24 -8.13 -7.44
C LYS A 254 -3.27 -6.62 -7.38
N ASN A 255 -4.36 -6.03 -6.88
CA ASN A 255 -4.39 -4.58 -6.72
C ASN A 255 -3.40 -4.15 -5.64
N LEU A 256 -2.92 -2.91 -5.70
CA LEU A 256 -2.09 -2.34 -4.65
C LEU A 256 -2.95 -1.66 -3.58
N PRO A 257 -2.48 -1.57 -2.33
CA PRO A 257 -3.15 -0.80 -1.28
C PRO A 257 -3.27 0.69 -1.66
N TYR A 258 -4.22 1.39 -1.04
CA TYR A 258 -4.33 2.85 -1.12
C TYR A 258 -2.98 3.52 -0.77
N PRO A 259 -2.55 4.57 -1.49
CA PRO A 259 -3.25 5.30 -2.56
C PRO A 259 -3.01 4.76 -3.97
N HIS A 260 -2.38 3.59 -4.14
CA HIS A 260 -1.93 3.06 -5.43
C HIS A 260 -2.97 2.19 -6.14
N GLN A 261 -4.26 2.38 -5.87
CA GLN A 261 -5.34 1.53 -6.37
C GLN A 261 -5.54 1.59 -7.90
N ASP A 262 -4.94 2.59 -8.57
CA ASP A 262 -4.89 2.68 -10.04
C ASP A 262 -3.76 1.84 -10.66
N GLN A 263 -3.03 1.09 -9.83
CA GLN A 263 -1.92 0.23 -10.19
C GLN A 263 -2.11 -1.19 -9.64
N ALA A 264 -1.36 -2.14 -10.20
CA ALA A 264 -1.36 -3.53 -9.76
C ALA A 264 0.06 -4.08 -9.63
N ALA A 265 0.21 -5.06 -8.76
CA ALA A 265 1.33 -5.97 -8.74
C ALA A 265 1.12 -7.05 -9.80
N ILE A 266 2.09 -7.24 -10.70
CA ILE A 266 2.11 -8.30 -11.70
C ILE A 266 3.13 -9.35 -11.27
N PHE A 267 2.65 -10.56 -11.03
CA PHE A 267 3.44 -11.71 -10.62
C PHE A 267 3.71 -12.60 -11.83
N LEU A 268 4.99 -12.82 -12.13
CA LEU A 268 5.45 -13.68 -13.23
C LEU A 268 6.19 -14.88 -12.65
N PRO A 269 5.67 -16.11 -12.81
CA PRO A 269 6.34 -17.31 -12.32
C PRO A 269 7.75 -17.43 -12.90
N LYS A 270 8.74 -17.69 -12.04
CA LYS A 270 10.15 -17.79 -12.44
C LYS A 270 10.52 -19.15 -13.04
N ASP A 271 9.75 -20.19 -12.70
CA ASP A 271 9.90 -21.55 -13.21
C ASP A 271 9.33 -21.73 -14.63
N GLU A 272 8.52 -20.77 -15.10
CA GLU A 272 7.99 -20.75 -16.46
C GLU A 272 8.85 -19.91 -17.41
N ALA A 273 9.48 -20.55 -18.40
CA ALA A 273 10.40 -19.88 -19.34
C ALA A 273 9.80 -18.66 -20.06
N LYS A 274 8.50 -18.71 -20.40
CA LYS A 274 7.80 -17.61 -21.08
C LYS A 274 7.58 -16.42 -20.15
N SER A 275 7.18 -16.68 -18.91
CA SER A 275 6.99 -15.66 -17.88
C SER A 275 8.31 -15.03 -17.45
N ALA A 276 9.37 -15.83 -17.30
CA ALA A 276 10.73 -15.34 -17.06
C ALA A 276 11.23 -14.43 -18.20
N LYS A 277 10.93 -14.77 -19.46
CA LYS A 277 11.26 -13.92 -20.62
C LYS A 277 10.51 -12.58 -20.57
N VAL A 278 9.22 -12.60 -20.23
CA VAL A 278 8.43 -11.37 -20.00
C VAL A 278 9.04 -10.53 -18.88
N ALA A 279 9.42 -11.15 -17.76
CA ALA A 279 10.03 -10.46 -16.63
C ALA A 279 11.32 -9.73 -17.05
N GLY A 280 12.17 -10.37 -17.86
CA GLY A 280 13.36 -9.75 -18.43
C GLY A 280 13.04 -8.51 -19.28
N LEU A 281 11.96 -8.55 -20.06
CA LEU A 281 11.52 -7.40 -20.86
C LEU A 281 10.96 -6.27 -20.00
N LEU A 282 10.15 -6.58 -18.97
CA LEU A 282 9.62 -5.57 -18.06
C LEU A 282 10.75 -4.87 -17.29
N ARG A 283 11.73 -5.64 -16.80
CA ARG A 283 12.93 -5.11 -16.16
C ARG A 283 13.74 -4.24 -17.11
N GLY A 284 13.98 -4.70 -18.34
CA GLY A 284 14.69 -3.93 -19.37
C GLY A 284 13.96 -2.65 -19.80
N ALA A 285 12.64 -2.62 -19.66
CA ALA A 285 11.82 -1.43 -19.89
C ALA A 285 11.72 -0.50 -18.66
N GLY A 286 12.36 -0.85 -17.53
CA GLY A 286 12.41 -0.01 -16.34
C GLY A 286 11.13 -0.01 -15.52
N LEU A 287 10.32 -1.08 -15.58
CA LEU A 287 9.23 -1.26 -14.61
C LEU A 287 9.82 -1.49 -13.22
N GLN A 288 9.20 -0.92 -12.20
CA GLN A 288 9.66 -1.03 -10.82
C GLN A 288 9.47 -2.46 -10.31
N ASP A 289 10.54 -3.04 -9.76
CA ASP A 289 10.49 -4.29 -9.01
C ASP A 289 9.83 -4.03 -7.65
N LEU A 290 8.59 -4.50 -7.50
CA LEU A 290 7.82 -4.35 -6.27
C LEU A 290 8.43 -5.17 -5.13
N GLY A 291 8.97 -6.35 -5.43
CA GLY A 291 9.59 -7.22 -4.43
C GLY A 291 10.82 -6.55 -3.80
N GLU A 292 11.68 -5.93 -4.60
CA GLU A 292 12.81 -5.16 -4.13
C GLU A 292 12.36 -3.92 -3.35
N TYR A 293 11.38 -3.16 -3.86
CA TYR A 293 10.81 -2.01 -3.17
C TYR A 293 10.32 -2.38 -1.76
N LEU A 294 9.51 -3.44 -1.63
CA LEU A 294 8.98 -3.91 -0.34
C LEU A 294 10.07 -4.48 0.58
N THR A 295 11.13 -5.07 0.00
CA THR A 295 12.27 -5.56 0.79
C THR A 295 13.03 -4.40 1.41
N ASN A 296 13.22 -3.31 0.68
CA ASN A 296 13.85 -2.10 1.22
C ASN A 296 12.95 -1.40 2.23
N LEU A 297 11.63 -1.45 2.01
CA LEU A 297 10.65 -0.86 2.89
C LEU A 297 10.56 -1.58 4.25
N SER A 298 10.62 -2.91 4.25
CA SER A 298 10.55 -3.76 5.46
C SER A 298 11.80 -3.74 6.36
N LYS A 299 12.87 -3.03 5.94
CA LYS A 299 14.14 -2.89 6.67
C LYS A 299 14.33 -1.52 7.33
N ARG A 300 13.39 -0.59 7.12
CA ARG A 300 13.41 0.73 7.77
C ARG A 300 13.08 0.57 9.25
#